data_AF-A0A838NII9-F1
#
_entry.id   AF-A0A838NII9-F1
#
_cell.length_a   1.000
_cell.length_b   1.000
_cell.length_c   1.000
_cell.angle_alpha   90.00
_cell.angle_beta   90.00
_cell.angle_gamma   90.00
#
_symmetry.space_group_name_H-M   'P 1'
#
loop_
_entity.id
_entity.type
_entity.pdbx_description
1 polymer ?
#
loop_
_entity_poly.entity_id
_entity_poly.type
_entity_poly.pdbx_seq_one_letter_code
_entity_poly.pdbx_strand_id
1 'polypeptide(L)'
;MVGTPIALRKRVLTRLRCTSVALITVLAACGFDPAGSQQWEPPTVYREWWDKTQACSGLSGNFDRVEWLIVPGPSFACSSGNCVGHWDPGHKIFLASTWTAHEMVVRHEMLHDLMRRSGHPSPPFGNGCPLTWETWPSDQQASPVPEGAAKLLD
;
A
#
# COMPACT_ATOMS: atom_id res chain seq x y z
N MET A 1 -21.60 -79.89 44.55
CA MET A 1 -21.15 -79.16 45.76
C MET A 1 -21.02 -77.69 45.40
N VAL A 2 -21.37 -76.85 46.38
CA VAL A 2 -21.64 -75.41 46.35
C VAL A 2 -20.38 -74.57 46.09
N GLY A 3 -20.54 -73.36 45.52
CA GLY A 3 -19.54 -72.30 45.63
C GLY A 3 -19.73 -71.09 44.72
N THR A 4 -20.59 -70.15 45.11
CA THR A 4 -20.52 -68.71 44.73
C THR A 4 -19.53 -67.97 45.66
N PRO A 5 -19.16 -66.68 45.47
CA PRO A 5 -19.13 -65.80 44.31
C PRO A 5 -17.80 -64.96 44.24
N ILE A 6 -17.68 -63.97 43.34
CA ILE A 6 -17.34 -62.55 43.62
C ILE A 6 -17.19 -61.79 42.30
N ALA A 7 -17.91 -60.67 42.20
CA ALA A 7 -17.92 -59.76 41.08
C ALA A 7 -16.70 -58.82 41.09
N LEU A 8 -16.13 -58.53 39.92
CA LEU A 8 -15.16 -57.44 39.73
C LEU A 8 -15.65 -56.48 38.65
N ARG A 9 -16.08 -55.29 39.08
CA ARG A 9 -16.46 -54.16 38.21
C ARG A 9 -15.24 -53.69 37.41
N LYS A 10 -15.26 -53.87 36.08
CA LYS A 10 -14.30 -53.20 35.19
C LYS A 10 -14.79 -51.79 34.87
N ARG A 11 -14.03 -50.79 35.30
CA ARG A 11 -14.27 -49.37 35.05
C ARG A 11 -14.10 -49.09 33.55
N VAL A 12 -15.12 -48.51 32.93
CA VAL A 12 -15.06 -48.00 31.56
C VAL A 12 -14.12 -46.80 31.54
N LEU A 13 -12.95 -46.95 30.94
CA LEU A 13 -12.04 -45.85 30.62
C LEU A 13 -12.56 -45.18 29.33
N THR A 14 -13.36 -44.15 29.51
CA THR A 14 -13.79 -43.24 28.43
C THR A 14 -12.54 -42.55 27.87
N ARG A 15 -12.15 -42.91 26.65
CA ARG A 15 -11.06 -42.22 25.94
C ARG A 15 -11.51 -40.79 25.63
N LEU A 16 -11.02 -39.82 26.40
CA LEU A 16 -11.14 -38.41 26.02
C LEU A 16 -10.34 -38.22 24.72
N ARG A 17 -11.07 -38.03 23.62
CA ARG A 17 -10.49 -37.55 22.37
C ARG A 17 -10.20 -36.06 22.55
N CYS A 18 -8.94 -35.71 22.79
CA CYS A 18 -8.44 -34.35 22.63
C CYS A 18 -8.48 -33.99 21.14
N THR A 19 -9.62 -33.47 20.69
CA THR A 19 -9.70 -32.73 19.43
C THR A 19 -9.10 -31.35 19.68
N SER A 20 -7.82 -31.19 19.35
CA SER A 20 -7.19 -29.87 19.30
C SER A 20 -7.88 -29.05 18.21
N VAL A 21 -8.76 -28.14 18.60
CA VAL A 21 -9.33 -27.13 17.71
C VAL A 21 -8.21 -26.12 17.45
N ALA A 22 -7.57 -26.21 16.29
CA ALA A 22 -6.64 -25.20 15.82
C ALA A 22 -7.43 -23.91 15.57
N LEU A 23 -7.34 -22.97 16.51
CA LEU A 23 -7.94 -21.64 16.41
C LEU A 23 -7.14 -20.84 15.37
N ILE A 24 -7.65 -20.77 14.14
CA ILE A 24 -7.09 -19.90 13.08
C ILE A 24 -7.52 -18.46 13.44
N THR A 25 -6.64 -17.74 14.11
CA THR A 25 -6.75 -16.28 14.28
C THR A 25 -6.47 -15.62 12.94
N VAL A 26 -7.53 -15.14 12.27
CA VAL A 26 -7.40 -14.22 11.13
C VAL A 26 -6.95 -12.87 11.68
N LEU A 27 -5.66 -12.55 11.57
CA LEU A 27 -5.20 -11.19 11.77
C LEU A 27 -5.76 -10.34 10.63
N ALA A 28 -6.72 -9.47 10.94
CA ALA A 28 -7.08 -8.39 10.03
C ALA A 28 -5.84 -7.51 9.86
N ALA A 29 -5.35 -7.40 8.62
CA ALA A 29 -4.25 -6.49 8.32
C ALA A 29 -4.73 -5.05 8.53
N CYS A 30 -4.21 -4.39 9.56
CA CYS A 30 -4.34 -2.93 9.68
C CYS A 30 -3.44 -2.31 8.61
N GLY A 31 -4.01 -1.88 7.49
CA GLY A 31 -3.28 -1.22 6.41
C GLY A 31 -4.22 -0.32 5.61
N PHE A 32 -3.66 0.71 4.97
CA PHE A 32 -4.39 1.47 3.97
C PHE A 32 -4.62 0.59 2.74
N ASP A 33 -5.88 0.32 2.43
CA ASP A 33 -6.28 -0.48 1.27
C ASP A 33 -7.58 0.12 0.68
N PRO A 34 -7.47 1.07 -0.26
CA PRO A 34 -8.62 1.71 -0.87
C PRO A 34 -9.43 0.68 -1.66
N ALA A 35 -10.76 0.78 -1.59
CA ALA A 35 -11.66 -0.19 -2.18
C ALA A 35 -11.43 -0.35 -3.69
N GLY A 36 -11.28 -1.61 -4.12
CA GLY A 36 -11.06 -1.94 -5.53
C GLY A 36 -9.63 -1.75 -6.02
N SER A 37 -8.66 -1.54 -5.10
CA SER A 37 -7.23 -1.60 -5.41
C SER A 37 -6.89 -2.93 -6.11
N GLN A 38 -6.02 -2.87 -7.12
CA GLN A 38 -5.55 -4.04 -7.85
C GLN A 38 -4.04 -3.94 -8.01
N GLN A 39 -3.34 -5.05 -7.79
CA GLN A 39 -1.92 -5.13 -8.11
C GLN A 39 -1.71 -4.84 -9.60
N TRP A 40 -0.71 -4.05 -9.89
CA TRP A 40 -0.43 -3.58 -11.23
C TRP A 40 1.06 -3.61 -11.54
N GLU A 41 1.40 -3.90 -12.79
CA GLU A 41 2.78 -3.84 -13.26
C GLU A 41 3.02 -2.46 -13.89
N PRO A 42 3.94 -1.64 -13.34
CA PRO A 42 4.20 -0.32 -13.88
C PRO A 42 4.86 -0.40 -15.26
N PRO A 43 4.55 0.53 -16.18
CA PRO A 43 5.19 0.60 -17.49
C PRO A 43 6.68 0.93 -17.35
N THR A 44 7.48 0.54 -18.34
CA THR A 44 8.96 0.69 -18.30
C THR A 44 9.41 2.14 -18.06
N VAL A 45 8.65 3.14 -18.53
CA VAL A 45 8.93 4.57 -18.31
C VAL A 45 9.01 4.95 -16.82
N TYR A 46 8.37 4.19 -15.92
CA TYR A 46 8.48 4.44 -14.49
C TYR A 46 9.91 4.24 -13.97
N ARG A 47 10.73 3.39 -14.59
CA ARG A 47 12.14 3.25 -14.22
C ARG A 47 12.93 4.51 -14.57
N GLU A 48 12.66 5.11 -15.73
CA GLU A 48 13.26 6.39 -16.11
C GLU A 48 12.83 7.51 -15.15
N TRP A 49 11.54 7.53 -14.79
CA TRP A 49 11.01 8.48 -13.81
C TRP A 49 11.59 8.28 -12.41
N TRP A 50 11.84 7.03 -12.00
CA TRP A 50 12.53 6.71 -10.76
C TRP A 50 13.95 7.28 -10.77
N ASP A 51 14.70 7.08 -11.84
CA ASP A 51 16.06 7.63 -12.00
C ASP A 51 16.06 9.15 -11.98
N LYS A 52 15.11 9.80 -12.64
CA LYS A 52 14.93 11.27 -12.56
C LYS A 52 14.65 11.72 -11.13
N THR A 53 13.83 10.99 -10.37
CA THR A 53 13.49 11.33 -8.98
C THR A 53 14.69 11.11 -8.05
N GLN A 54 15.47 10.06 -8.22
CA GLN A 54 16.74 9.86 -7.51
C GLN A 54 17.72 11.00 -7.79
N ALA A 55 17.93 11.33 -9.06
CA ALA A 55 18.83 12.42 -9.47
C ALA A 55 18.40 13.78 -8.89
N CYS A 56 17.10 14.07 -8.93
CA CYS A 56 16.52 15.32 -8.45
C CYS A 56 16.56 15.47 -6.92
N SER A 57 16.33 14.38 -6.18
CA SER A 57 16.30 14.38 -4.71
C SER A 57 17.66 14.14 -4.04
N GLY A 58 18.64 13.63 -4.79
CA GLY A 58 19.91 13.15 -4.26
C GLY A 58 19.78 11.86 -3.42
N LEU A 59 18.63 11.20 -3.46
CA LEU A 59 18.35 9.95 -2.74
C LEU A 59 18.53 8.75 -3.67
N SER A 60 18.68 7.56 -3.08
CA SER A 60 18.77 6.30 -3.83
C SER A 60 17.90 5.21 -3.23
N GLY A 61 17.40 4.32 -4.07
CA GLY A 61 16.62 3.17 -3.64
C GLY A 61 16.36 2.16 -4.78
N ASN A 62 15.99 0.95 -4.39
CA ASN A 62 15.56 -0.11 -5.31
C ASN A 62 14.12 0.09 -5.80
N PHE A 63 13.92 0.36 -7.10
CA PHE A 63 12.60 0.43 -7.73
C PHE A 63 11.78 -0.85 -7.51
N ASP A 64 12.41 -2.02 -7.58
CA ASP A 64 11.73 -3.32 -7.54
C ASP A 64 11.21 -3.69 -6.14
N ARG A 65 11.47 -2.86 -5.11
CA ARG A 65 10.86 -3.05 -3.77
C ARG A 65 9.43 -2.53 -3.71
N VAL A 66 9.03 -1.69 -4.67
CA VAL A 66 7.76 -0.98 -4.63
C VAL A 66 6.65 -1.89 -5.14
N GLU A 67 5.62 -2.06 -4.33
CA GLU A 67 4.36 -2.69 -4.72
C GLU A 67 3.44 -1.63 -5.34
N TRP A 68 3.08 -1.81 -6.61
CA TRP A 68 2.24 -0.87 -7.34
C TRP A 68 0.80 -1.34 -7.36
N LEU A 69 -0.12 -0.45 -6.99
CA LEU A 69 -1.55 -0.69 -7.02
C LEU A 69 -2.27 0.39 -7.82
N ILE A 70 -3.25 -0.01 -8.62
CA ILE A 70 -4.18 0.92 -9.27
C ILE A 70 -5.52 0.87 -8.55
N VAL A 71 -6.11 2.05 -8.34
CA VAL A 71 -7.48 2.21 -7.88
C VAL A 71 -8.34 2.74 -9.04
N PRO A 72 -9.45 2.08 -9.40
CA PRO A 72 -10.32 2.53 -10.48
C PRO A 72 -10.89 3.94 -10.26
N GLY A 73 -10.94 4.73 -11.33
CA GLY A 73 -11.49 6.08 -11.32
C GLY A 73 -10.44 7.21 -11.27
N PRO A 74 -10.91 8.47 -11.15
CA PRO A 74 -10.06 9.67 -11.18
C PRO A 74 -9.44 10.02 -9.82
N SER A 75 -9.95 9.44 -8.73
CA SER A 75 -9.45 9.62 -7.36
C SER A 75 -9.98 8.52 -6.44
N PHE A 76 -9.43 8.41 -5.25
CA PHE A 76 -9.90 7.50 -4.19
C PHE A 76 -9.86 8.15 -2.81
N ALA A 77 -10.62 7.60 -1.85
CA ALA A 77 -10.66 8.10 -0.48
C ALA A 77 -9.36 7.81 0.27
N CYS A 78 -8.90 8.79 1.05
CA CYS A 78 -7.65 8.75 1.82
C CYS A 78 -7.80 9.62 3.07
N SER A 79 -6.81 9.61 3.97
CA SER A 79 -6.82 10.37 5.22
C SER A 79 -6.97 11.88 5.02
N SER A 80 -6.46 12.44 3.91
CA SER A 80 -6.54 13.88 3.61
C SER A 80 -7.66 14.26 2.63
N GLY A 81 -8.60 13.35 2.34
CA GLY A 81 -9.78 13.59 1.49
C GLY A 81 -9.84 12.69 0.26
N ASN A 82 -9.82 13.30 -0.94
CA ASN A 82 -9.76 12.59 -2.22
C ASN A 82 -8.35 12.70 -2.82
N CYS A 83 -7.79 11.55 -3.20
CA CYS A 83 -6.41 11.40 -3.60
C CYS A 83 -6.25 10.80 -4.99
N VAL A 84 -5.17 11.18 -5.67
CA VAL A 84 -4.79 10.62 -6.98
C VAL A 84 -3.59 9.70 -6.90
N GLY A 85 -2.79 9.86 -5.84
CA GLY A 85 -1.65 9.05 -5.48
C GLY A 85 -1.59 8.88 -3.96
N HIS A 86 -1.02 7.77 -3.50
CA HIS A 86 -0.68 7.57 -2.09
C HIS A 86 0.49 6.59 -1.96
N TRP A 87 1.51 7.00 -1.21
CA TRP A 87 2.54 6.12 -0.70
C TRP A 87 2.23 5.66 0.73
N ASP A 88 2.33 4.35 0.97
CA ASP A 88 2.26 3.74 2.30
C ASP A 88 3.67 3.29 2.76
N PRO A 89 4.00 3.38 4.07
CA PRO A 89 5.29 2.99 4.62
C PRO A 89 5.78 1.58 4.27
N GLY A 90 4.89 0.66 3.89
CA GLY A 90 5.22 -0.69 3.40
C GLY A 90 5.79 -0.75 1.98
N HIS A 91 6.25 0.35 1.39
CA HIS A 91 6.67 0.45 -0.02
C HIS A 91 5.54 0.19 -1.01
N LYS A 92 4.31 0.59 -0.66
CA LYS A 92 3.17 0.49 -1.57
C LYS A 92 2.87 1.85 -2.17
N ILE A 93 2.67 1.90 -3.48
CA ILE A 93 2.21 3.10 -4.17
C ILE A 93 0.86 2.79 -4.83
N PHE A 94 -0.16 3.53 -4.42
CA PHE A 94 -1.50 3.50 -4.99
C PHE A 94 -1.67 4.66 -5.96
N LEU A 95 -2.17 4.40 -7.16
CA LEU A 95 -2.48 5.42 -8.15
C LEU A 95 -3.93 5.30 -8.63
N ALA A 96 -4.61 6.43 -8.73
CA ALA A 96 -5.90 6.48 -9.42
C ALA A 96 -5.67 6.21 -10.91
N SER A 97 -6.48 5.35 -11.52
CA SER A 97 -6.28 4.85 -12.88
C SER A 97 -6.06 5.96 -13.93
N THR A 98 -6.74 7.10 -13.79
CA THR A 98 -6.61 8.26 -14.69
C THR A 98 -5.24 8.94 -14.66
N TRP A 99 -4.44 8.72 -13.61
CA TRP A 99 -3.19 9.44 -13.35
C TRP A 99 -1.93 8.61 -13.58
N THR A 100 -2.07 7.36 -14.01
CA THR A 100 -0.96 6.42 -14.27
C THR A 100 0.01 6.88 -15.36
N ALA A 101 -0.39 7.81 -16.22
CA ALA A 101 0.47 8.40 -17.24
C ALA A 101 1.00 9.80 -16.87
N HIS A 102 0.68 10.31 -15.67
CA HIS A 102 1.03 11.67 -15.28
C HIS A 102 2.37 11.69 -14.52
N GLU A 103 3.46 12.05 -15.21
CA GLU A 103 4.83 11.98 -14.68
C GLU A 103 4.97 12.59 -13.28
N MET A 104 4.43 13.78 -13.06
CA MET A 104 4.52 14.44 -11.75
C MET A 104 3.90 13.65 -10.60
N VAL A 105 2.66 13.17 -10.76
CA VAL A 105 1.94 12.39 -9.73
C VAL A 105 2.73 11.15 -9.36
N VAL A 106 3.21 10.43 -10.38
CA VAL A 106 3.95 9.19 -10.17
C VAL A 106 5.26 9.46 -9.44
N ARG A 107 6.01 10.47 -9.88
CA ARG A 107 7.29 10.85 -9.27
C ARG A 107 7.11 11.39 -7.86
N HIS A 108 6.00 12.05 -7.55
CA HIS A 108 5.65 12.51 -6.21
C HIS A 108 5.60 11.33 -5.23
N GLU A 109 4.86 10.27 -5.56
CA GLU A 109 4.78 9.08 -4.71
C GLU A 109 6.11 8.31 -4.63
N MET A 110 6.88 8.30 -5.73
CA MET A 110 8.25 7.75 -5.71
C MET A 110 9.16 8.52 -4.75
N LEU A 111 9.00 9.85 -4.68
CA LEU A 111 9.80 10.69 -3.78
C LEU A 111 9.47 10.39 -2.32
N HIS A 112 8.18 10.19 -1.99
CA HIS A 112 7.79 9.69 -0.66
C HIS A 112 8.46 8.36 -0.33
N ASP A 113 8.51 7.42 -1.28
CA ASP A 113 9.15 6.13 -1.08
C ASP A 113 10.68 6.22 -0.87
N LEU A 114 11.35 7.11 -1.61
CA LEU A 114 12.78 7.39 -1.44
C LEU A 114 13.08 8.06 -0.10
N MET A 115 12.24 9.01 0.31
CA MET A 115 12.36 9.71 1.59
C MET A 115 11.94 8.84 2.79
N ARG A 116 11.16 7.78 2.53
CA ARG A 116 10.57 6.88 3.55
C ARG A 116 9.77 7.61 4.62
N ARG A 117 8.98 8.60 4.20
CA ARG A 117 8.11 9.35 5.10
C ARG A 117 6.96 10.01 4.37
N SER A 118 5.86 10.13 5.09
CA SER A 118 4.76 11.02 4.75
C SER A 118 5.14 12.48 5.08
N GLY A 119 4.30 13.38 4.62
CA GLY A 119 4.32 14.83 4.73
C GLY A 119 5.18 15.50 3.67
N HIS A 120 4.99 16.82 3.55
CA HIS A 120 5.81 17.72 2.74
C HIS A 120 6.79 18.57 3.58
N PRO A 121 7.85 17.97 4.18
CA PRO A 121 8.63 18.60 5.26
C PRO A 121 9.55 19.76 4.86
N SER A 122 9.69 20.07 3.57
CA SER A 122 10.58 21.13 3.08
C SER A 122 10.13 21.66 1.72
N PRO A 123 10.12 22.99 1.48
CA PRO A 123 9.90 23.53 0.14
C PRO A 123 11.05 23.12 -0.80
N PRO A 124 10.82 22.75 -2.08
CA PRO A 124 9.56 22.77 -2.86
C PRO A 124 8.85 21.40 -3.09
N PHE A 125 9.48 20.25 -2.85
CA PHE A 125 9.00 19.09 -2.06
C PHE A 125 10.15 18.07 -2.00
N GLY A 126 10.58 17.64 -0.82
CA GLY A 126 11.87 16.95 -0.63
C GLY A 126 13.09 17.87 -0.85
N ASN A 127 14.32 17.31 -0.81
CA ASN A 127 15.61 18.02 -0.94
C ASN A 127 15.77 18.80 -2.27
N GLY A 128 15.05 19.91 -2.44
CA GLY A 128 15.09 20.71 -3.66
C GLY A 128 14.45 20.05 -4.90
N CYS A 129 13.62 19.02 -4.73
CA CYS A 129 13.00 18.29 -5.84
C CYS A 129 11.52 18.65 -6.07
N PRO A 130 11.20 19.73 -6.80
CA PRO A 130 9.85 20.31 -6.87
C PRO A 130 8.85 19.42 -7.62
N LEU A 131 8.30 18.41 -6.94
CA LEU A 131 7.29 17.49 -7.47
C LEU A 131 5.93 17.84 -6.89
N THR A 132 5.47 19.07 -7.11
CA THR A 132 4.15 19.56 -6.70
C THR A 132 3.40 20.18 -7.87
N TRP A 133 2.10 20.39 -7.71
CA TRP A 133 1.28 21.03 -8.73
C TRP A 133 1.75 22.44 -9.06
N GLU A 134 2.18 23.21 -8.05
CA GLU A 134 2.58 24.61 -8.19
C GLU A 134 3.89 24.77 -8.95
N THR A 135 4.70 23.71 -8.96
CA THR A 135 6.07 23.74 -9.48
C THR A 135 6.25 22.95 -10.76
N TRP A 136 5.24 22.18 -11.17
CA TRP A 136 5.29 21.40 -12.39
C TRP A 136 5.05 22.26 -13.64
N PRO A 137 5.92 22.18 -14.67
CA PRO A 137 5.78 22.96 -15.89
C PRO A 137 4.42 22.74 -16.57
N SER A 138 3.75 23.83 -16.96
CA SER A 138 2.41 23.79 -17.55
C SER A 138 2.37 23.19 -18.95
N ASP A 139 3.49 23.19 -19.67
CA ASP A 139 3.67 22.54 -20.97
C ASP A 139 3.78 21.01 -20.86
N GLN A 140 3.95 20.47 -19.65
CA GLN A 140 3.95 19.04 -19.35
C GLN A 140 2.68 18.54 -18.63
N GLN A 141 1.65 19.38 -18.54
CA GLN A 141 0.34 18.99 -18.01
C GLN A 141 -0.47 18.32 -19.12
N ALA A 142 -0.62 16.99 -19.07
CA ALA A 142 -1.44 16.25 -20.02
C ALA A 142 -2.96 16.56 -19.88
N SER A 143 -3.37 17.26 -18.83
CA SER A 143 -4.73 17.77 -18.62
C SER A 143 -4.74 18.87 -17.56
N PRO A 144 -5.66 19.86 -17.63
CA PRO A 144 -5.82 20.84 -16.57
C PRO A 144 -6.16 20.13 -15.25
N VAL A 145 -5.48 20.52 -14.17
CA VAL A 145 -5.81 20.09 -12.81
C VAL A 145 -7.30 20.43 -12.57
N PRO A 146 -8.17 19.46 -12.25
CA PRO A 146 -9.60 19.73 -12.09
C PRO A 146 -9.83 20.82 -11.04
N GLU A 147 -10.85 21.66 -11.24
CA GLU A 147 -11.28 22.62 -10.23
C GLU A 147 -11.72 21.84 -8.97
N GLY A 148 -11.07 22.08 -7.82
CA GLY A 148 -11.18 21.21 -6.64
C GLY A 148 -10.15 20.06 -6.57
N ALA A 149 -9.08 20.18 -7.36
CA ALA A 149 -7.90 19.33 -7.48
C ALA A 149 -7.78 18.25 -6.40
N ALA A 150 -8.03 17.00 -6.80
CA ALA A 150 -7.72 15.86 -5.95
C ALA A 150 -6.26 15.98 -5.48
N LYS A 151 -6.07 15.84 -4.17
CA LYS A 151 -4.81 16.19 -3.54
C LYS A 151 -3.77 15.11 -3.85
N LEU A 152 -2.53 15.55 -4.06
CA LEU A 152 -1.37 14.71 -3.75
C LEU A 152 -1.22 14.74 -2.24
N LEU A 153 -1.05 13.58 -1.62
CA LEU A 153 -1.06 13.49 -0.16
C LEU A 153 0.23 14.03 0.45
N ASP A 154 0.08 14.59 1.66
CA ASP A 154 1.09 14.63 2.70
C ASP A 154 1.20 13.24 3.36
#